data_AF-A0A6J6LN64-F1
#
_entry.id   AF-A0A6J6LN64-F1
#
_cell.length_a   1.000
_cell.length_b   1.000
_cell.length_c   1.000
_cell.angle_alpha   90.00
_cell.angle_beta   90.00
_cell.angle_gamma   90.00
#
_symmetry.space_group_name_H-M   'P 1'
#
loop_
_entity.id
_entity.type
_entity.pdbx_description
1 polymer ?
#
loop_
_entity_poly.entity_id
_entity_poly.type
_entity_poly.pdbx_seq_one_letter_code
_entity_poly.pdbx_strand_id
1 'polypeptide(L)' 'MNVNVGSITPNPSDEEAAAIAAAVTMMWPQPVLAQQNSAKTNESWRFSGRWWSDNSIARRIRPGS' A
#
# COMPACT_ATOMS: atom_id res chain seq x y z
N MET A 1 -3.78 17.88 16.34
CA MET A 1 -4.24 18.06 14.95
C MET A 1 -5.75 18.23 15.01
N ASN A 2 -6.27 19.46 14.86
CA ASN A 2 -7.72 19.66 14.81
C ASN A 2 -8.19 19.33 13.39
N VAL A 3 -8.82 18.17 13.23
CA VAL A 3 -9.51 17.83 11.99
C VAL A 3 -10.76 18.69 11.96
N ASN A 4 -10.76 19.73 11.13
CA ASN A 4 -11.91 20.61 10.96
C ASN A 4 -12.94 19.86 10.08
N VAL A 5 -13.76 19.02 10.72
CA VAL A 5 -14.88 18.34 10.05
C VAL A 5 -15.96 19.39 9.79
N GLY A 6 -16.13 19.78 8.53
CA GLY A 6 -17.17 20.74 8.14
C GLY A 6 -18.56 20.26 8.57
N SER A 7 -19.47 21.20 8.84
CA SER A 7 -20.86 20.84 9.18
C SER A 7 -21.55 20.24 7.95
N ILE A 8 -22.07 19.03 8.09
CA ILE A 8 -22.86 18.37 7.05
C ILE A 8 -24.29 18.91 7.14
N THR A 9 -24.78 19.53 6.07
CA THR A 9 -26.14 20.05 5.98
C THR A 9 -26.83 19.53 4.71
N PRO A 10 -28.06 18.99 4.82
CA PRO A 10 -28.86 18.83 6.05
C PRO A 10 -28.29 17.77 7.01
N ASN A 11 -28.64 17.89 8.29
CA ASN A 11 -28.29 16.87 9.28
C ASN A 11 -29.11 15.60 8.99
N PRO A 12 -28.47 14.44 8.80
CA PRO A 12 -29.19 13.19 8.53
C PRO A 12 -30.10 12.80 9.70
N SER A 13 -31.18 12.08 9.42
CA SER A 13 -31.97 11.41 10.46
C SER A 13 -31.16 10.28 11.12
N ASP A 14 -31.61 9.81 12.28
CA ASP A 14 -30.95 8.70 12.97
C ASP A 14 -30.95 7.42 12.11
N GLU A 15 -32.02 7.19 11.35
CA GLU A 15 -32.13 6.06 10.42
C GLU A 15 -31.15 6.18 9.25
N GLU A 16 -31.02 7.38 8.68
CA GLU A 16 -30.07 7.66 7.59
C GLU A 16 -28.62 7.52 8.06
N ALA A 17 -28.30 8.04 9.24
CA ALA A 17 -26.99 7.91 9.86
C ALA A 17 -26.64 6.44 10.12
N ALA A 18 -27.59 5.65 10.63
CA ALA A 18 -27.41 4.22 10.86
C ALA A 18 -27.18 3.45 9.54
N ALA A 19 -27.95 3.76 8.48
CA ALA A 19 -27.79 3.15 7.17
C ALA A 19 -26.41 3.44 6.55
N ILE A 20 -25.95 4.69 6.64
CA ILE A 20 -24.62 5.10 6.15
C ILE A 20 -23.52 4.38 6.93
N ALA A 21 -23.60 4.37 8.26
CA ALA A 21 -22.60 3.70 9.10
C ALA A 21 -22.54 2.19 8.82
N ALA A 22 -23.68 1.54 8.62
CA ALA A 22 -23.76 0.13 8.25
C ALA A 22 -23.11 -0.13 6.88
N ALA A 23 -23.44 0.68 5.87
CA ALA A 23 -22.88 0.56 4.52
C ALA A 23 -21.35 0.73 4.52
N VAL A 24 -20.84 1.76 5.20
CA VAL A 24 -19.40 2.00 5.34
C VAL A 24 -18.72 0.81 6.02
N THR A 25 -19.32 0.28 7.08
CA THR A 25 -18.77 -0.87 7.81
C THR A 25 -18.72 -2.13 6.93
N MET A 26 -19.78 -2.40 6.17
CA MET A 26 -19.85 -3.58 5.29
C MET A 26 -18.92 -3.47 4.07
N MET A 27 -18.73 -2.26 3.54
CA MET A 27 -17.87 -2.01 2.38
C MET A 27 -16.41 -1.81 2.76
N TRP A 28 -16.10 -1.64 4.05
CA TRP A 28 -14.73 -1.39 4.48
C TRP A 28 -13.83 -2.59 4.20
N PRO A 29 -12.75 -2.44 3.43
CA PRO A 29 -11.81 -3.51 3.18
C PRO A 29 -11.25 -4.02 4.51
N GLN A 30 -11.43 -5.30 4.79
CA GLN A 30 -10.77 -5.90 5.94
C GLN A 30 -9.27 -5.98 5.64
N PRO A 31 -8.41 -5.59 6.59
CA PRO A 31 -6.97 -5.79 6.43
C PRO A 31 -6.74 -7.30 6.31
N VAL A 32 -6.49 -7.75 5.08
CA VAL A 32 -6.00 -9.10 4.84
C VAL A 32 -4.61 -9.12 5.46
N LEU A 33 -4.44 -9.85 6.56
CA LEU A 33 -3.11 -10.21 7.02
C LEU A 33 -2.41 -10.80 5.80
N ALA A 34 -1.36 -10.15 5.33
CA ALA A 34 -0.59 -10.65 4.21
C ALA A 34 -0.32 -12.13 4.52
N GLN A 35 -0.93 -13.03 3.75
CA GLN A 35 -0.50 -14.42 3.76
C GLN A 35 1.00 -14.32 3.60
N GLN A 36 1.75 -14.93 4.51
CA GLN A 36 3.19 -15.09 4.34
C GLN A 36 3.33 -15.88 3.06
N ASN A 37 3.39 -15.17 1.93
CA ASN A 37 3.56 -15.75 0.64
C ASN A 37 5.01 -16.20 0.69
N SER A 38 5.18 -17.49 1.00
CA SER A 38 6.44 -18.19 1.10
C SER A 38 7.04 -18.35 -0.29
N ALA A 39 7.21 -17.25 -0.99
CA ALA A 39 8.03 -17.06 -2.15
C ALA A 39 8.22 -15.55 -2.25
N LYS A 40 9.33 -15.05 -1.69
CA LYS A 40 9.88 -13.75 -2.08
C LYS A 40 10.02 -13.79 -3.60
N THR A 41 9.03 -13.29 -4.33
CA THR A 41 9.14 -13.10 -5.76
C THR A 41 10.11 -11.93 -5.86
N ASN A 42 11.41 -12.20 -6.06
CA ASN A 42 12.48 -11.21 -6.06
C ASN A 42 12.01 -9.87 -6.68
N GLU A 43 11.64 -8.92 -5.82
CA GLU A 43 11.05 -7.62 -6.20
C GLU A 43 12.14 -6.61 -6.62
N SER A 44 13.38 -7.08 -6.80
CA SER A 44 14.47 -6.21 -7.21
C SER A 44 14.30 -5.83 -8.68
N TRP A 45 14.07 -4.55 -8.91
CA TRP A 45 14.05 -3.96 -10.25
C TRP A 45 15.34 -4.28 -11.00
N ARG A 46 15.19 -4.71 -12.26
CA ARG A 46 16.31 -4.97 -13.18
C ARG A 46 16.48 -3.78 -14.11
N PHE A 47 17.70 -3.26 -14.26
CA PHE A 47 18.02 -2.32 -15.33
C PHE A 47 18.41 -3.10 -16.58
N SER A 48 17.76 -2.83 -17.72
CA SER A 48 17.97 -3.53 -19.01
C SER A 48 17.98 -5.08 -18.91
N GLY A 49 17.13 -5.66 -18.06
CA GLY A 49 17.02 -7.11 -17.87
C GLY A 49 18.15 -7.75 -17.04
N ARG A 50 19.14 -6.97 -16.59
CA ARG A 50 20.23 -7.44 -15.72
C ARG A 50 19.93 -7.09 -14.27
N TRP A 51 20.21 -8.03 -13.38
CA TRP A 51 20.18 -7.76 -11.95
C TRP A 51 21.26 -6.73 -11.59
N TRP A 52 20.97 -5.89 -10.60
CA TRP A 52 22.02 -5.17 -9.91
C TRP A 52 23.00 -6.19 -9.33
N SER A 53 24.29 -6.02 -9.59
CA SER A 53 25.30 -6.91 -9.02
C SER A 53 25.40 -6.65 -7.52
N ASP A 54 24.95 -7.61 -6.72
CA ASP A 54 25.00 -7.53 -5.25
C ASP A 54 26.45 -7.57 -4.74
N ASN A 55 27.32 -8.27 -5.48
CA ASN A 55 28.73 -8.40 -5.15
C ASN A 55 29.49 -7.08 -5.38
N SER A 56 29.91 -6.45 -4.29
CA SER A 56 30.70 -5.20 -4.30
C SER A 56 32.05 -5.32 -5.02
N ILE A 57 32.63 -6.52 -5.11
CA ILE A 57 33.87 -6.78 -5.85
C ILE A 57 33.63 -6.75 -7.36
N ALA A 58 32.52 -7.35 -7.82
CA ALA A 58 32.14 -7.34 -9.23
C ALA A 58 31.85 -5.91 -9.73
N ARG A 59 31.40 -5.01 -8.84
CA ARG A 59 31.18 -3.58 -9.14
C ARG A 59 32.46 -2.75 -9.30
N ARG A 60 33.63 -3.25 -8.87
CA ARG A 60 34.90 -2.51 -8.93
C ARG A 60 35.64 -2.67 -10.26
N ILE A 61 35.30 -3.69 -11.05
CA ILE A 61 35.92 -3.90 -12.36
C ILE A 61 35.26 -2.93 -13.34
N ARG A 62 35.93 -1.80 -13.59
CA ARG A 62 35.52 -0.85 -14.62
C ARG A 62 35.95 -1.42 -15.98
N PRO A 63 35.08 -1.47 -16.99
CA PRO A 63 35.52 -1.80 -18.34
C PRO A 63 36.54 -0.75 -18.79
N GLY A 64 37.78 -1.18 -19.06
CA GLY A 64 38.89 -0.31 -19.48
C GLY A 64 40.08 -0.20 -18.50
N SER A 65 40.18 -1.05 -17.47
CA SER A 65 41.43 -1.23 -16.69
C SER A 65 42.24 -2.43 -17.17
#